data_AF-A0A662P2Z6-F1
#
_entry.id   AF-A0A662P2Z6-F1
#
_cell.length_a   1.000
_cell.length_b   1.000
_cell.length_c   1.000
_cell.angle_alpha   90.00
_cell.angle_beta   90.00
_cell.angle_gamma   90.00
#
_symmetry.space_group_name_H-M   'P 1'
#
loop_
_entity.id
_entity.type
_entity.pdbx_description
1 polymer ?
#
loop_
_entity_poly.entity_id
_entity_poly.type
_entity_poly.pdbx_seq_one_letter_code
_entity_poly.pdbx_strand_id
1 'polypeptide(L)' 'MSKLPPSGSVDIEIFNGKVVLSIHRDDGRKLAISLTLKELENLVEYIRNIIDIAKKEPVIYDTYTRKYYHDGTA' A
#
# COMPACT_ATOMS: atom_id res chain seq x y z
N MET A 1 12.52 11.15 -14.90
CA MET A 1 12.51 11.12 -13.41
C MET A 1 11.46 10.12 -12.98
N SER A 2 11.86 8.99 -12.37
CA SER A 2 10.91 8.06 -11.76
C SER A 2 10.23 8.79 -10.61
N LYS A 3 8.92 9.04 -10.73
CA LYS A 3 8.15 9.56 -9.59
C LYS A 3 8.10 8.44 -8.56
N LEU A 4 8.83 8.61 -7.46
CA LEU A 4 8.60 7.81 -6.26
C LEU A 4 7.09 7.78 -5.97
N PRO A 5 6.54 6.63 -5.55
CA PRO A 5 5.14 6.61 -5.13
C PRO A 5 4.96 7.68 -4.03
N PRO A 6 3.83 8.40 -4.04
CA PRO A 6 3.60 9.46 -3.08
C PRO A 6 3.67 8.89 -1.67
N SER A 7 4.47 9.55 -0.83
CA SER A 7 4.58 9.29 0.60
C SER A 7 3.28 9.68 1.32
N GLY A 8 3.22 9.34 2.61
CA GLY A 8 2.05 9.63 3.42
C GLY A 8 2.21 9.18 4.87
N SER A 9 1.13 9.32 5.63
CA SER A 9 1.01 8.85 7.01
C SER A 9 -0.12 7.85 7.16
N VAL A 10 0.05 6.95 8.13
CA VAL A 10 -0.98 6.03 8.59
C VAL A 10 -1.32 6.42 10.02
N ASP A 11 -2.61 6.51 10.31
CA ASP A 11 -3.14 6.77 11.65
C ASP A 11 -4.13 5.67 12.05
N ILE A 12 -4.14 5.32 13.33
CA ILE A 12 -5.00 4.25 13.87
C ILE A 12 -5.67 4.77 15.14
N GLU A 13 -6.98 4.87 15.10
CA GLU A 13 -7.82 5.28 16.21
C GLU A 13 -8.64 4.10 16.71
N ILE A 14 -8.73 3.94 18.04
CA ILE A 14 -9.53 2.89 18.67
C ILE A 14 -10.54 3.54 19.61
N PHE A 15 -11.83 3.34 19.33
CA PHE A 15 -12.91 3.84 20.16
C PHE A 15 -14.09 2.86 20.20
N ASN A 16 -14.62 2.59 21.40
CA ASN A 16 -15.78 1.71 21.62
C ASN A 16 -15.66 0.33 20.93
N GLY A 17 -14.47 -0.28 20.96
CA GLY A 17 -14.21 -1.59 20.33
C GLY A 17 -14.18 -1.59 18.80
N LYS A 18 -14.29 -0.41 18.18
CA LYS A 18 -14.06 -0.19 16.75
C LYS A 18 -12.69 0.40 16.53
N VAL A 19 -12.08 0.00 15.42
CA VAL A 19 -10.82 0.53 14.93
C VAL A 19 -11.12 1.35 13.67
N VAL A 20 -10.50 2.50 13.53
CA VAL A 20 -10.46 3.26 12.28
C VAL A 20 -9.01 3.41 11.87
N LEU A 21 -8.68 2.89 10.68
CA LEU A 21 -7.36 3.05 10.07
C LEU A 21 -7.48 4.06 8.93
N SER A 22 -6.68 5.11 9.01
CA SER A 22 -6.67 6.21 8.05
C SER A 22 -5.33 6.32 7.34
N ILE A 23 -5.35 6.41 6.02
CA ILE A 23 -4.17 6.64 5.18
C ILE A 23 -4.30 8.02 4.55
N HIS A 24 -3.32 8.87 4.83
CA HIS A 24 -3.19 10.21 4.28
C HIS A 24 -2.00 10.26 3.35
N ARG A 25 -2.22 10.48 2.05
CA ARG A 25 -1.15 10.61 1.05
C ARG A 25 -0.82 12.07 0.79
N ASP A 26 0.44 12.35 0.50
CA ASP A 26 0.94 13.71 0.22
C ASP A 26 0.36 14.29 -1.09
N ASP A 27 -0.22 13.43 -1.95
CA ASP A 27 -0.99 13.85 -3.12
C ASP A 27 -2.42 14.30 -2.79
N GLY A 28 -2.74 14.44 -1.50
CA GLY A 28 -4.04 14.92 -1.00
C GLY A 28 -5.11 13.85 -0.90
N ARG A 29 -4.83 12.60 -1.30
CA ARG A 29 -5.80 11.50 -1.19
C ARG A 29 -5.88 10.99 0.25
N LYS A 30 -7.11 10.72 0.70
CA LYS A 30 -7.40 10.15 2.01
C LYS A 30 -8.28 8.92 1.87
N LEU A 31 -7.95 7.87 2.61
CA LEU A 31 -8.76 6.67 2.72
C LEU A 31 -8.89 6.32 4.20
N ALA A 32 -10.10 6.01 4.64
CA ALA A 32 -10.34 5.52 5.99
C ALA A 32 -11.14 4.22 5.90
N ILE A 33 -10.75 3.23 6.70
CA ILE A 33 -11.46 1.96 6.83
C ILE A 33 -11.81 1.73 8.29
N SER A 34 -13.01 1.21 8.54
CA SER A 34 -13.40 0.77 9.87
C SER A 34 -13.24 -0.74 9.97
N LEU A 35 -12.64 -1.19 11.06
CA LEU A 35 -12.35 -2.58 11.34
C LEU A 35 -12.80 -2.91 12.76
N THR A 36 -13.10 -4.18 13.01
CA THR A 36 -13.07 -4.75 14.36
C THR A 36 -11.62 -4.94 14.81
N LEU A 37 -11.41 -5.11 16.12
CA LEU A 37 -10.10 -5.43 16.66
C LEU A 37 -9.54 -6.74 16.04
N LYS A 38 -10.39 -7.73 15.82
CA LYS A 38 -10.01 -9.02 15.21
C LYS A 38 -9.54 -8.85 13.77
N GLU A 39 -10.22 -8.02 12.98
CA GLU A 39 -9.80 -7.73 11.61
C GLU A 39 -8.48 -6.96 11.56
N LEU A 40 -8.24 -6.07 12.53
CA LEU A 40 -6.94 -5.40 12.66
C LEU A 40 -5.82 -6.41 12.95
N GLU A 41 -6.03 -7.37 13.86
CA GLU A 41 -5.05 -8.44 14.14
C GLU A 41 -4.70 -9.22 12.86
N ASN A 42 -5.73 -9.64 12.12
CA ASN A 42 -5.56 -10.38 10.87
C ASN A 42 -4.79 -9.56 9.82
N LEU A 43 -5.08 -8.25 9.73
CA LEU A 43 -4.37 -7.34 8.81
C LEU A 43 -2.90 -7.21 9.17
N VAL A 44 -2.58 -7.07 10.46
CA VAL A 44 -1.18 -6.99 10.93
C VAL A 44 -0.42 -8.28 10.62
N GLU A 45 -1.06 -9.44 10.84
CA GLU A 45 -0.47 -10.74 10.49
C GLU A 45 -0.18 -10.85 8.99
N TYR A 46 -1.14 -10.45 8.16
CA TYR A 46 -0.97 -10.45 6.71
C TYR A 46 0.18 -9.54 6.25
N ILE A 47 0.28 -8.32 6.81
CA ILE A 47 1.38 -7.39 6.53
C ILE A 47 2.73 -7.98 6.94
N ARG A 48 2.82 -8.64 8.11
CA ARG A 48 4.06 -9.31 8.54
C ARG A 48 4.49 -10.39 7.56
N ASN A 49 3.55 -11.20 7.08
CA ASN A 49 3.82 -12.23 6.08
C ASN A 49 4.35 -11.63 4.77
N ILE A 50 3.77 -10.52 4.30
CA ILE A 50 4.27 -9.80 3.11
C ILE A 50 5.70 -9.31 3.33
N ILE A 51 5.99 -8.70 4.49
CA ILE A 51 7.33 -8.21 4.83
C ILE A 51 8.34 -9.36 4.82
N ASP A 52 7.99 -10.52 5.36
CA ASP A 52 8.88 -11.67 5.42
C ASP A 52 9.13 -12.28 4.03
N ILE A 53 8.16 -12.23 3.12
CA ILE A 53 8.36 -12.56 1.70
C ILE A 53 9.30 -11.55 1.05
N ALA A 54 9.06 -10.25 1.22
CA ALA A 54 9.87 -9.19 0.61
C ALA A 54 11.32 -9.14 1.12
N LYS A 55 11.60 -9.68 2.30
CA LYS A 55 12.97 -9.86 2.81
C LYS A 55 13.70 -11.04 2.14
N LYS A 56 12.97 -12.08 1.75
CA LYS A 56 13.53 -13.30 1.12
C LYS A 56 13.82 -13.07 -0.37
N GLU A 57 12.97 -12.29 -1.03
CA GLU A 57 13.15 -11.86 -2.41
C GLU A 57 13.10 -10.33 -2.42
N PRO A 58 14.22 -9.62 -2.68
CA PRO A 58 14.16 -8.16 -2.77
C PRO A 58 13.20 -7.80 -3.90
N VAL A 59 12.01 -7.31 -3.53
CA VAL A 59 11.02 -6.81 -4.47
C VAL A 59 11.61 -5.59 -5.15
N ILE A 60 12.18 -5.79 -6.34
CA ILE A 60 12.56 -4.70 -7.23
C ILE A 60 11.24 -4.13 -7.73
N TYR A 61 10.87 -2.94 -7.23
CA TYR A 61 9.82 -2.13 -7.86
C TYR A 61 10.34 -1.67 -9.23
N ASP A 62 10.19 -2.51 -10.26
CA ASP A 62 10.40 -2.06 -11.62
C ASP A 62 9.22 -1.16 -11.99
N THR A 63 9.53 0.11 -12.19
CA THR A 63 8.55 1.11 -12.58
C THR A 63 8.29 0.88 -14.06
N TYR A 64 7.14 0.26 -14.38
CA TYR A 64 6.59 0.06 -15.72
C TYR A 64 7.12 1.09 -16.74
N THR A 65 8.20 0.74 -17.45
CA THR A 65 8.46 1.34 -18.75
C THR A 65 7.47 0.68 -19.69
N ARG A 66 6.33 1.34 -19.88
CA ARG A 66 5.37 1.02 -20.93
C ARG A 66 6.09 1.17 -22.28
N LYS A 67 6.77 0.10 -22.74
CA LYS A 67 7.24 0.01 -24.13
C LYS A 67 5.99 -0.08 -24.99
N TYR A 68 5.63 1.02 -25.63
CA TYR A 68 4.79 0.98 -26.82
C TYR A 68 5.57 0.15 -27.84
N TYR A 69 5.14 -1.09 -28.06
CA TYR A 69 5.36 -1.72 -29.34
C TYR A 69 4.48 -0.93 -30.31
N HIS A 70 5.06 0.06 -30.98
CA HIS A 70 4.58 0.42 -32.30
C HIS A 70 4.94 -0.78 -33.17
N ASP A 71 3.98 -1.67 -33.34
CA ASP A 71 3.96 -2.54 -34.48
C ASP A 71 4.01 -1.66 -35.72
N GLY A 72 5.14 -1.73 -36.42
CA GLY A 72 5.26 -1.15 -37.73
C GLY A 72 4.22 -1.81 -38.64
N THR A 73 3.18 -1.07 -38.96
CA THR A 73 2.52 -1.16 -40.25
C THR A 73 2.52 0.23 -40.86
N ALA A 74 3.48 0.40 -41.77
CA ALA A 74 3.58 1.27 -42.95
C ALA A 74 2.93 2.66 -42.92
#